data_AF-A0A846YTP7-F1
#
_entry.id   AF-A0A846YTP7-F1
#
_cell.length_a   1.000
_cell.length_b   1.000
_cell.length_c   1.000
_cell.angle_alpha   90.00
_cell.angle_beta   90.00
_cell.angle_gamma   90.00
#
_symmetry.space_group_name_H-M   'P 1'
#
loop_
_entity.id
_entity.type
_entity.pdbx_description
1 polymer ?
#
loop_
_entity_poly.entity_id
_entity_poly.type
_entity_poly.pdbx_seq_one_letter_code
_entity_poly.pdbx_strand_id
1 'polypeptide(L)'
;MIDEVAQILVDAAEIAIRPRFRRLDSSQIQEKAPSDLVTVADREAEQLISRGLLKVLDIPVVGEESAAEDPSCLSALSAQSCWVVDPIDGTSNFVAGRREYAVMVAGVREH
;
A
#
# COMPACT_ATOMS: atom_id res chain seq x y z
N MET A 1 -0.08 11.09 -16.35
CA MET A 1 -0.14 9.67 -15.89
C MET A 1 0.92 9.35 -14.83
N ILE A 2 2.23 9.25 -15.15
CA ILE A 2 3.25 8.91 -14.12
C ILE A 2 3.32 9.98 -13.02
N ASP A 3 3.30 11.26 -13.38
CA ASP A 3 3.36 12.36 -12.39
C ASP A 3 2.12 12.38 -11.47
N GLU A 4 0.94 12.05 -12.00
CA GLU A 4 -0.29 11.95 -11.22
C GLU A 4 -0.23 10.78 -10.23
N VAL A 5 0.28 9.63 -10.67
CA VAL A 5 0.52 8.47 -9.79
C VAL A 5 1.54 8.83 -8.71
N ALA A 6 2.66 9.47 -9.07
CA ALA A 6 3.65 9.91 -8.10
C ALA A 6 3.06 10.87 -7.06
N GLN A 7 2.20 11.81 -7.48
CA GLN A 7 1.52 12.72 -6.57
C GLN A 7 0.57 11.98 -5.60
N ILE A 8 -0.15 10.96 -6.07
CA ILE A 8 -1.00 10.12 -5.22
C ILE A 8 -0.17 9.44 -4.11
N LEU A 9 1.02 8.93 -4.45
CA LEU A 9 1.92 8.30 -3.48
C LEU A 9 2.46 9.31 -2.47
N VAL A 10 2.82 10.52 -2.92
CA VAL A 10 3.24 11.62 -2.03
C VAL A 10 2.11 11.98 -1.07
N ASP A 11 0.89 12.17 -1.57
CA ASP A 11 -0.26 12.53 -0.73
C ASP A 11 -0.57 11.45 0.30
N ALA A 12 -0.56 10.17 -0.09
CA ALA A 12 -0.74 9.05 0.83
C ALA A 12 0.37 9.01 1.89
N ALA A 13 1.61 9.27 1.51
CA ALA A 13 2.73 9.33 2.45
C ALA A 13 2.58 10.47 3.46
N GLU A 14 2.16 11.66 3.04
CA GLU A 14 1.95 12.81 3.92
C GLU A 14 0.75 12.62 4.87
N ILE A 15 -0.33 12.00 4.39
CA ILE A 15 -1.59 11.85 5.15
C ILE A 15 -1.56 10.64 6.08
N ALA A 16 -1.14 9.49 5.57
CA ALA A 16 -1.25 8.22 6.29
C ALA A 16 0.07 7.81 6.98
N ILE A 17 1.22 8.02 6.34
CA ILE A 17 2.48 7.38 6.76
C ILE A 17 3.30 8.28 7.69
N ARG A 18 3.69 9.47 7.22
CA ARG A 18 4.58 10.38 7.97
C ARG A 18 4.07 10.79 9.34
N PRO A 19 2.76 11.05 9.56
CA PRO A 19 2.26 11.41 10.88
C PRO A 19 2.48 10.29 11.91
N ARG A 20 2.46 9.04 11.45
CA ARG A 20 2.54 7.82 12.27
C ARG A 20 3.96 7.31 12.48
N PHE A 21 4.93 7.74 11.68
CA PHE A 21 6.32 7.35 11.84
C PHE A 21 6.85 7.68 13.25
N ARG A 22 7.28 6.65 13.99
CA ARG A 22 7.72 6.73 15.40
C ARG A 22 6.66 7.25 16.39
N ARG A 23 5.38 7.17 16.00
CA ARG A 23 4.24 7.61 16.81
C ARG A 23 3.11 6.57 16.89
N LEU A 24 3.35 5.36 16.39
CA LEU A 24 2.38 4.27 16.50
C LEU A 24 2.30 3.75 17.94
N ASP A 25 1.09 3.55 18.41
CA ASP A 25 0.80 2.76 19.61
C ASP A 25 0.76 1.26 19.27
N SER A 26 0.92 0.39 20.27
CA SER A 26 0.85 -1.07 20.07
C SER A 26 -0.51 -1.54 19.54
N SER A 27 -1.60 -0.82 19.83
CA SER A 27 -2.93 -1.11 19.29
C SER A 27 -3.06 -0.83 17.80
N GLN A 28 -2.11 -0.10 17.22
CA GLN A 28 -2.10 0.29 15.81
C GLN A 28 -1.20 -0.61 14.96
N ILE A 29 -0.63 -1.67 15.56
CA ILE A 29 0.27 -2.64 14.93
C ILE A 29 -0.38 -4.02 15.11
N GLN A 30 -0.43 -4.79 14.03
CA GLN A 30 -0.94 -6.16 14.03
C GLN A 30 0.07 -7.07 13.32
N GLU A 31 0.09 -8.35 13.70
CA GLU A 31 0.91 -9.37 13.04
C GLU A 31 0.01 -10.21 12.13
N LYS A 32 0.26 -10.15 10.81
CA LYS A 32 -0.46 -10.91 9.77
C LYS A 32 -0.04 -12.38 9.79
N ALA A 33 1.26 -12.61 9.95
CA ALA A 33 1.92 -13.90 10.06
C ALA A 33 3.22 -13.72 10.87
N PRO A 34 3.90 -14.80 11.32
CA PRO A 34 5.13 -14.66 12.09
C PRO A 34 6.17 -13.77 11.39
N SER A 35 6.54 -12.66 12.03
CA SER A 35 7.45 -11.62 11.50
C SER A 35 6.91 -10.77 10.33
N ASP A 36 5.61 -10.83 10.08
CA ASP A 36 4.91 -10.04 9.07
C ASP A 36 3.93 -9.09 9.76
N LEU A 37 4.25 -7.79 9.74
CA LEU A 37 3.52 -6.75 10.45
C LEU A 37 2.69 -5.91 9.48
N VAL A 38 1.53 -5.48 9.95
CA VAL A 38 0.70 -4.45 9.30
C VAL A 38 0.35 -3.38 10.33
N THR A 39 0.28 -2.13 9.92
CA THR A 39 -0.15 -1.03 10.77
C THR A 39 -1.39 -0.33 10.22
N VAL A 40 -1.99 0.54 11.03
CA VAL A 40 -3.03 1.45 10.53
C VAL A 40 -2.54 2.38 9.42
N ALA A 41 -1.21 2.64 9.34
CA ALA A 41 -0.63 3.45 8.28
C ALA A 41 -0.68 2.74 6.92
N ASP A 42 -0.36 1.44 6.89
CA ASP A 42 -0.41 0.60 5.68
C ASP A 42 -1.82 0.61 5.10
N ARG A 43 -2.81 0.30 5.95
CA ARG A 43 -4.23 0.20 5.56
C ARG A 43 -4.79 1.52 5.04
N GLU A 44 -4.50 2.62 5.72
CA GLU A 44 -4.97 3.94 5.30
C GLU A 44 -4.28 4.40 4.01
N ALA A 45 -2.98 4.15 3.87
CA ALA A 45 -2.24 4.47 2.66
C ALA A 45 -2.75 3.68 1.46
N GLU A 46 -2.97 2.37 1.60
CA GLU A 46 -3.52 1.53 0.53
C GLU A 46 -4.89 2.04 0.05
N GLN A 47 -5.77 2.42 0.98
CA GLN A 47 -7.08 2.96 0.63
C GLN A 47 -6.97 4.30 -0.12
N LEU A 48 -6.06 5.19 0.29
CA LEU A 48 -5.83 6.47 -0.39
C LEU A 48 -5.26 6.26 -1.79
N ILE A 49 -4.24 5.41 -1.90
CA ILE A 49 -3.58 5.09 -3.17
C ILE A 49 -4.57 4.43 -4.12
N SER A 50 -5.28 3.38 -3.70
CA SER A 50 -6.25 2.67 -4.53
C SER A 50 -7.34 3.60 -5.08
N ARG A 51 -7.92 4.47 -4.24
CA ARG A 51 -8.90 5.47 -4.70
C ARG A 51 -8.32 6.49 -5.66
N GLY A 52 -7.04 6.84 -5.51
CA GLY A 52 -6.34 7.73 -6.44
C GLY A 52 -6.11 7.06 -7.79
N LEU A 53 -5.61 5.83 -7.79
CA LEU A 53 -5.28 5.08 -9.01
C LEU A 53 -6.49 4.83 -9.89
N LEU A 54 -7.65 4.50 -9.30
CA LEU A 54 -8.91 4.33 -10.04
C LEU A 54 -9.35 5.60 -10.79
N LYS A 55 -8.93 6.80 -10.34
CA LYS A 55 -9.19 8.06 -11.05
C LYS A 55 -8.23 8.30 -12.21
N VAL A 56 -7.02 7.76 -12.14
CA VAL A 56 -6.00 7.86 -13.21
C VAL A 56 -6.33 6.88 -14.32
N LEU A 57 -6.63 5.64 -13.95
CA LEU A 57 -7.06 4.58 -14.86
C LEU A 57 -7.92 3.57 -14.09
N ASP A 58 -9.16 3.42 -14.54
CA ASP A 58 -10.15 2.52 -13.92
C ASP A 58 -9.90 1.07 -14.31
N ILE A 59 -8.86 0.48 -13.70
CA ILE A 59 -8.48 -0.93 -13.80
C ILE A 59 -8.37 -1.52 -12.38
N PRO A 60 -8.47 -2.85 -12.22
CA PRO A 60 -8.38 -3.48 -10.90
C PRO A 60 -7.12 -3.08 -10.14
N VAL A 61 -7.26 -2.94 -8.82
CA VAL A 61 -6.15 -2.67 -7.89
C VAL A 61 -5.97 -3.90 -6.99
N VAL A 62 -4.74 -4.40 -6.93
CA VAL A 62 -4.31 -5.46 -6.02
C VAL A 62 -3.43 -4.81 -4.96
N GLY A 63 -4.02 -4.52 -3.80
CA GLY A 63 -3.29 -4.04 -2.63
C GLY A 63 -2.79 -5.20 -1.77
N GLU A 64 -1.57 -5.07 -1.23
CA GLU A 64 -0.99 -6.06 -0.32
C GLU A 64 -1.91 -6.38 0.86
N GLU A 65 -2.45 -5.35 1.52
CA GLU A 65 -3.23 -5.53 2.75
C GLU A 65 -4.61 -6.10 2.47
N SER A 66 -5.27 -5.62 1.41
CA SER A 66 -6.53 -6.22 0.94
C SER A 66 -6.34 -7.68 0.52
N ALA A 67 -5.23 -8.02 -0.15
CA ALA A 67 -4.94 -9.39 -0.57
C ALA A 67 -4.58 -10.30 0.60
N ALA A 68 -3.96 -9.77 1.66
CA ALA A 68 -3.71 -10.51 2.90
C ALA A 68 -5.01 -10.85 3.64
N GLU A 69 -6.00 -9.96 3.63
CA GLU A 69 -7.32 -10.19 4.23
C GLU A 69 -8.22 -11.08 3.38
N ASP A 70 -8.23 -10.86 2.07
CA ASP A 70 -9.00 -11.65 1.10
C ASP A 70 -8.10 -12.09 -0.06
N PRO A 71 -7.58 -13.33 -0.01
CA PRO A 71 -6.74 -13.88 -1.07
C PRO A 71 -7.43 -13.92 -2.45
N SER A 72 -8.76 -13.83 -2.53
CA SER A 72 -9.47 -13.80 -3.81
C SER A 72 -9.15 -12.53 -4.63
N CYS A 73 -8.71 -11.45 -3.99
CA CYS A 73 -8.23 -10.23 -4.65
C CYS A 73 -7.05 -10.49 -5.61
N LEU A 74 -6.23 -11.51 -5.34
CA LEU A 74 -5.10 -11.88 -6.19
C LEU A 74 -5.52 -12.35 -7.59
N SER A 75 -6.78 -12.77 -7.77
CA SER A 75 -7.30 -13.15 -9.10
C SER A 75 -7.21 -12.01 -10.12
N ALA A 76 -7.20 -10.76 -9.67
CA ALA A 76 -7.10 -9.60 -10.55
C ALA A 76 -5.70 -9.43 -11.17
N LEU A 77 -4.67 -10.12 -10.67
CA LEU A 77 -3.34 -10.19 -11.29
C LEU A 77 -3.37 -10.87 -12.66
N SER A 78 -4.37 -11.71 -12.92
CA SER A 78 -4.60 -12.37 -14.21
C SER A 78 -5.39 -11.50 -15.20
N ALA A 79 -5.74 -10.27 -14.84
CA ALA A 79 -6.39 -9.34 -15.76
C ALA A 79 -5.37 -8.80 -16.79
N GLN A 80 -5.87 -8.37 -17.96
CA GLN A 80 -5.05 -7.74 -19.00
C GLN A 80 -4.24 -6.54 -18.48
N SER A 81 -4.76 -5.85 -17.47
CA SER A 81 -4.03 -4.81 -16.76
C SER A 81 -4.53 -4.67 -15.33
N CYS A 82 -3.63 -4.43 -14.39
CA CYS A 82 -3.97 -4.09 -13.01
C CYS A 82 -2.93 -3.13 -12.41
N TRP A 83 -3.32 -2.47 -11.33
CA TRP A 83 -2.39 -1.84 -10.41
C TRP A 83 -2.02 -2.82 -9.30
N VAL A 84 -0.76 -2.81 -8.89
CA VAL A 84 -0.28 -3.50 -7.68
C VAL A 84 0.25 -2.45 -6.71
N VAL A 85 -0.19 -2.51 -5.46
CA VAL A 85 0.12 -1.50 -4.42
C VAL A 85 0.73 -2.21 -3.21
N ASP A 86 1.88 -1.71 -2.78
CA ASP A 86 2.46 -1.98 -1.47
C ASP A 86 2.55 -0.61 -0.74
N PRO A 87 1.70 -0.38 0.28
CA PRO A 87 1.59 0.91 0.94
C PRO A 87 2.82 1.26 1.78
N ILE A 88 3.51 0.28 2.38
CA ILE A 88 4.75 0.45 3.14
C ILE A 88 5.62 -0.81 2.99
N ASP A 89 6.51 -0.80 1.99
CA ASP A 89 7.54 -1.83 1.88
C ASP A 89 8.49 -1.70 3.06
N GLY A 90 8.65 -2.77 3.84
CA GLY A 90 9.43 -2.74 5.07
C GLY A 90 8.65 -2.23 6.29
N THR A 91 7.39 -2.61 6.47
CA THR A 91 6.57 -2.29 7.66
C THR A 91 7.29 -2.58 8.98
N SER A 92 8.08 -3.66 9.06
CA SER A 92 8.92 -3.95 10.24
C SER A 92 9.97 -2.87 10.52
N ASN A 93 10.59 -2.28 9.50
CA ASN A 93 11.48 -1.14 9.67
C ASN A 93 10.71 0.11 10.10
N PHE A 94 9.54 0.34 9.50
CA PHE A 94 8.66 1.45 9.86
C PHE A 94 8.26 1.41 11.35
N VAL A 95 7.80 0.24 11.82
CA VAL A 95 7.47 -0.03 13.23
C VAL A 95 8.69 0.15 14.14
N ALA A 96 9.87 -0.30 13.71
CA ALA A 96 11.13 -0.11 14.43
C ALA A 96 11.67 1.33 14.38
N GLY A 97 10.99 2.27 13.71
CA GLY A 97 11.41 3.66 13.59
C GLY A 97 12.64 3.87 12.69
N ARG A 98 12.93 2.88 11.83
CA ARG A 98 13.99 2.86 10.82
C ARG A 98 13.48 3.51 9.53
N ARG A 99 14.36 4.12 8.74
CA ARG A 99 13.99 4.91 7.54
C ARG A 99 13.97 4.08 6.26
N GLU A 100 14.37 2.82 6.37
CA GLU A 100 14.45 1.83 5.32
C GLU A 100 13.05 1.26 5.03
N TYR A 101 12.17 2.11 4.52
CA TYR A 101 10.85 1.74 3.99
C TYR A 101 10.50 2.59 2.77
N ALA A 102 9.58 2.12 1.94
CA ALA A 102 9.14 2.81 0.72
C ALA A 102 7.64 2.69 0.50
N VAL A 103 7.09 3.54 -0.38
CA VAL A 103 5.72 3.40 -0.90
C VAL A 103 5.85 2.97 -2.35
N MET A 104 5.20 1.89 -2.74
CA MET A 104 5.38 1.31 -4.08
C MET A 104 4.06 1.13 -4.81
N VAL A 105 4.11 1.36 -6.11
CA VAL A 105 3.03 1.04 -7.04
C VAL A 105 3.62 0.52 -8.35
N ALA A 106 2.96 -0.47 -8.94
CA ALA A 106 3.26 -0.96 -10.28
C ALA A 106 2.00 -0.98 -11.14
N GLY A 107 2.11 -0.54 -12.39
CA GLY A 107 1.10 -0.77 -13.41
C GLY A 107 1.48 -1.97 -14.25
N VAL A 108 0.75 -3.07 -14.12
CA VAL A 108 0.98 -4.32 -14.86
C VAL A 108 0.09 -4.34 -16.09
N ARG A 109 0.64 -4.76 -17.24
CA ARG A 109 -0.11 -4.93 -18.50
C ARG A 109 0.40 -6.19 -19.20
N GLU A 110 -0.52 -7.03 -19.67
CA GLU A 110 -0.20 -8.10 -20.61
C GLU A 110 0.14 -7.50 -21.99
N HIS A 111 1.05 -8.16 -22.69
CA HIS A 111 1.53 -7.77 -24.03
C HIS A 111 0.61 -8.25 -25.14
#